data_AF-A0A7V3CQR2-F1
#
_entry.id   AF-A0A7V3CQR2-F1
#
_cell.length_a   1.000
_cell.length_b   1.000
_cell.length_c   1.000
_cell.angle_alpha   90.00
_cell.angle_beta   90.00
_cell.angle_gamma   90.00
#
_symmetry.space_group_name_H-M   'P 1'
#
loop_
_entity.id
_entity.type
_entity.pdbx_description
1 polymer ?
#
loop_
_entity_poly.entity_id
_entity_poly.type
_entity_poly.pdbx_seq_one_letter_code
_entity_poly.pdbx_strand_id
1 'polypeptide(L)'
;MGVRQGSRPGSRARREDLVAELERRPRRWPHIVVGVIALLAFIVLVVPLVVPVPPPRDTVDPVQLAGPDSRFVRVEDIDLHYVEAGSTEAPLPIVLLHGFGASTFSWRQQLPLLADRGRTVAFDRPAFGLTSRPMPSDWTGETPYSLQSNADQTVALMDELGIDKALLVGHSA
;
A
#
# COMPACT_ATOMS: atom_id res chain seq x y z
N MET A 1 87.20 -22.08 31.32
CA MET A 1 86.05 -21.23 31.70
C MET A 1 85.24 -20.99 30.43
N GLY A 2 84.22 -21.82 30.17
CA GLY A 2 83.56 -21.94 28.87
C GLY A 2 82.36 -21.01 28.71
N VAL A 3 82.39 -20.15 27.70
CA VAL A 3 81.29 -19.26 27.30
C VAL A 3 80.24 -20.10 26.56
N ARG A 4 79.06 -20.30 27.15
CA ARG A 4 77.91 -20.97 26.51
C ARG A 4 77.35 -20.09 25.40
N GLN A 5 77.46 -20.54 24.15
CA GLN A 5 76.72 -19.97 23.02
C GLN A 5 75.24 -20.40 23.13
N GLY A 6 74.36 -19.44 23.38
CA GLY A 6 72.92 -19.63 23.25
C GLY A 6 72.52 -19.65 21.77
N SER A 7 72.19 -20.83 21.25
CA SER A 7 71.66 -21.02 19.90
C SER A 7 70.32 -20.27 19.75
N ARG A 8 70.27 -19.24 18.89
CA ARG A 8 69.02 -18.58 18.52
C ARG A 8 68.09 -19.60 17.85
N PRO A 9 66.79 -19.63 18.18
CA PRO A 9 65.85 -20.56 17.55
C PRO A 9 65.86 -20.38 16.04
N GLY A 10 65.96 -21.51 15.31
CA GLY A 10 66.05 -21.53 13.85
C GLY A 10 64.85 -20.88 13.19
N SER A 11 65.05 -20.31 12.00
CA SER A 11 64.02 -19.62 11.20
C SER A 11 62.73 -20.42 11.00
N ARG A 12 62.81 -21.75 11.09
CA ARG A 12 61.68 -22.69 11.03
C ARG A 12 60.80 -22.64 12.28
N ALA A 13 61.37 -22.69 13.48
CA ALA A 13 60.62 -22.63 14.74
C ALA A 13 59.86 -21.29 14.88
N ARG A 14 60.52 -20.18 14.49
CA ARG A 14 59.88 -18.85 14.49
C ARG A 14 58.72 -18.76 13.48
N ARG A 15 58.77 -19.50 12.37
CA ARG A 15 57.68 -19.58 11.40
C ARG A 15 56.52 -20.43 11.94
N GLU A 16 56.81 -21.53 12.59
CA GLU A 16 55.82 -22.42 13.20
C GLU A 16 55.05 -21.71 14.33
N ASP A 17 55.73 -20.93 15.18
CA ASP A 17 55.10 -20.10 16.22
C ASP A 17 54.19 -19.01 15.65
N LEU A 18 54.60 -18.37 14.54
CA LEU A 18 53.81 -17.34 13.84
C LEU A 18 52.55 -17.94 13.20
N VAL A 19 52.66 -19.14 12.63
CA VAL A 19 51.50 -19.85 12.06
C VAL A 19 50.52 -20.24 13.16
N ALA A 20 51.01 -20.84 14.25
CA ALA A 20 50.18 -21.19 15.40
C ALA A 20 49.49 -19.98 16.04
N GLU A 21 50.16 -18.81 16.05
CA GLU A 21 49.58 -17.57 16.55
C GLU A 21 48.51 -16.98 15.61
N LEU A 22 48.68 -17.10 14.30
CA LEU A 22 47.68 -16.69 13.31
C LEU A 22 46.45 -17.61 13.34
N GLU A 23 46.64 -18.91 13.60
CA GLU A 23 45.56 -19.90 13.74
C GLU A 23 44.73 -19.71 15.03
N ARG A 24 45.35 -19.20 16.11
CA ARG A 24 44.67 -18.92 17.40
C ARG A 24 43.85 -17.63 17.41
N ARG A 25 44.02 -16.73 16.44
CA ARG A 25 43.23 -15.48 16.40
C ARG A 25 41.79 -15.79 15.99
N PRO A 26 40.78 -15.44 16.82
CA PRO A 26 39.39 -15.67 16.46
C PRO A 26 39.07 -14.95 15.15
N ARG A 27 38.56 -15.69 14.15
CA ARG A 27 38.15 -15.14 12.86
C ARG A 27 37.05 -14.11 13.11
N ARG A 28 37.38 -12.82 13.03
CA ARG A 28 36.42 -11.70 13.17
C ARG A 28 35.53 -11.50 11.93
N TRP A 29 35.91 -12.11 10.80
CA TRP A 29 35.23 -12.00 9.52
C TRP A 29 33.74 -12.42 9.54
N PRO A 30 33.28 -13.50 10.19
CA PRO A 30 31.85 -13.79 10.31
C PRO A 30 31.03 -12.64 10.90
N HIS A 31 31.52 -11.95 11.94
CA HIS A 31 30.83 -10.79 12.51
C HIS A 31 30.80 -9.59 11.56
N ILE A 32 31.85 -9.40 10.77
CA ILE A 32 31.90 -8.36 9.73
C ILE A 32 30.88 -8.65 8.64
N VAL A 33 30.79 -9.90 8.17
CA VAL A 33 29.81 -10.31 7.15
C VAL A 33 28.39 -10.12 7.65
N VAL A 34 28.10 -10.56 8.88
CA VAL A 34 26.78 -10.36 9.51
C VAL A 34 26.46 -8.88 9.64
N GLY A 35 27.41 -8.05 10.07
CA GLY A 35 27.24 -6.61 10.18
C GLY A 35 26.94 -5.94 8.83
N VAL A 36 27.63 -6.35 7.76
CA VAL A 36 27.38 -5.85 6.40
C VAL A 36 25.99 -6.27 5.90
N ILE A 37 25.60 -7.53 6.09
CA ILE A 37 24.26 -8.01 5.70
C ILE A 37 23.18 -7.26 6.46
N ALA A 38 23.34 -7.06 7.77
CA ALA A 38 22.40 -6.32 8.59
C ALA A 38 22.27 -4.85 8.14
N LEU A 39 23.39 -4.21 7.80
CA LEU A 39 23.38 -2.84 7.27
C LEU A 39 22.68 -2.75 5.90
N LEU A 40 22.95 -3.69 5.00
CA LEU A 40 22.28 -3.74 3.69
C LEU A 40 20.78 -4.00 3.84
N ALA A 41 20.39 -4.92 4.71
CA ALA A 41 18.99 -5.18 5.02
C ALA A 41 18.31 -3.94 5.62
N PHE A 42 18.99 -3.24 6.55
CA PHE A 42 18.49 -1.98 7.10
C PHE A 42 18.30 -0.92 6.01
N ILE A 43 19.27 -0.75 5.11
CA ILE A 43 19.17 0.20 4.01
C ILE A 43 17.97 -0.14 3.11
N VAL A 44 17.81 -1.40 2.71
CA VAL A 44 16.71 -1.84 1.83
C VAL A 44 15.35 -1.72 2.51
N LEU A 45 15.24 -2.00 3.81
CA LEU A 45 13.96 -2.03 4.53
C LEU A 45 13.55 -0.65 5.08
N VAL A 46 14.49 0.23 5.41
CA VAL A 46 14.21 1.48 6.12
C VAL A 46 14.35 2.70 5.23
N VAL A 47 15.35 2.76 4.36
CA VAL A 47 15.59 3.97 3.53
C VAL A 47 14.39 4.29 2.62
N PRO A 48 13.73 3.32 1.94
CA PRO A 48 12.53 3.61 1.15
C PRO A 48 11.35 4.17 1.95
N LEU A 49 11.30 3.94 3.27
CA LEU A 49 10.23 4.45 4.14
C LEU A 49 10.48 5.89 4.62
N VAL A 50 11.74 6.34 4.59
CA VAL A 50 12.14 7.68 5.10
C VAL A 50 12.40 8.66 3.97
N VAL A 51 12.81 8.19 2.79
CA VAL A 51 13.02 9.04 1.61
C VAL A 51 11.67 9.30 0.94
N PRO A 52 11.20 10.57 0.88
CA PRO A 52 9.96 10.89 0.19
C PRO A 52 10.09 10.54 -1.29
N VAL A 53 9.15 9.75 -1.81
CA VAL A 53 9.07 9.49 -3.24
C VAL A 53 8.61 10.79 -3.92
N PRO A 54 9.38 11.35 -4.86
CA PRO A 54 8.95 12.53 -5.58
C PRO A 54 7.66 12.23 -6.35
N PRO A 55 6.74 13.20 -6.48
CA PRO A 55 5.53 13.00 -7.27
C PRO A 55 5.89 12.58 -8.70
N PRO A 56 5.18 11.60 -9.29
CA PRO A 56 5.46 11.18 -10.66
C PRO A 56 5.30 12.35 -11.62
N ARG A 57 6.16 12.43 -12.64
CA ARG A 57 6.27 13.63 -13.50
C ARG A 57 5.19 13.77 -14.57
N ASP A 58 4.32 12.77 -14.71
CA ASP A 58 3.30 12.70 -15.76
C ASP A 58 1.94 12.23 -15.21
N THR A 59 1.59 12.62 -13.98
CA THR A 59 0.26 12.31 -13.43
C THR A 59 -0.80 13.19 -14.08
N VAL A 60 -1.91 12.58 -14.48
CA VAL A 60 -3.13 13.27 -14.88
C VAL A 60 -4.16 13.22 -13.76
N ASP A 61 -5.14 14.13 -13.82
CA ASP A 61 -6.29 14.09 -12.94
C ASP A 61 -7.07 12.77 -13.14
N PRO A 62 -7.51 12.06 -12.07
CA PRO A 62 -8.26 10.81 -12.18
C PRO A 62 -9.49 10.89 -13.10
N VAL A 63 -10.14 12.06 -13.20
CA VAL A 63 -11.29 12.28 -14.08
C VAL A 63 -10.91 12.11 -15.55
N GLN A 64 -9.65 12.35 -15.93
CA GLN A 64 -9.19 12.14 -17.31
C GLN A 64 -9.03 10.65 -17.67
N LEU A 65 -8.97 9.76 -16.68
CA LEU A 65 -8.94 8.31 -16.85
C LEU A 65 -10.34 7.69 -16.84
N ALA A 66 -11.38 8.51 -16.62
CA ALA A 66 -12.74 8.07 -16.46
C ALA A 66 -13.34 7.55 -17.78
N GLY A 67 -14.17 6.52 -17.67
CA GLY A 67 -14.92 5.98 -18.80
C GLY A 67 -16.14 6.85 -19.15
N PRO A 68 -16.83 6.57 -20.26
CA PRO A 68 -18.04 7.33 -20.65
C PRO A 68 -19.18 7.22 -19.62
N ASP A 69 -19.22 6.13 -18.85
CA ASP A 69 -20.26 5.87 -17.86
C ASP A 69 -19.87 6.37 -16.45
N SER A 70 -18.66 6.90 -16.30
CA SER A 70 -18.13 7.41 -15.04
C SER A 70 -18.78 8.73 -14.65
N ARG A 71 -19.10 8.84 -13.36
CA ARG A 71 -19.65 10.03 -12.74
C ARG A 71 -18.91 10.32 -11.45
N PHE A 72 -18.98 11.57 -11.02
CA PHE A 72 -18.34 12.04 -9.81
C PHE A 72 -19.34 12.86 -8.99
N VAL A 73 -19.29 12.69 -7.68
CA VAL A 73 -20.06 13.47 -6.73
C VAL A 73 -19.16 13.86 -5.57
N ARG A 74 -19.27 15.13 -5.15
CA ARG A 74 -18.54 15.62 -3.98
C ARG A 74 -19.33 15.22 -2.74
N VAL A 75 -18.73 14.36 -1.92
CA VAL A 75 -19.22 14.02 -0.60
C VAL A 75 -18.19 14.51 0.41
N GLU A 76 -18.59 15.47 1.26
CA GLU A 76 -17.68 16.19 2.15
C GLU A 76 -16.54 16.82 1.31
N ASP A 77 -15.27 16.49 1.60
CA ASP A 77 -14.11 16.94 0.80
C ASP A 77 -13.55 15.84 -0.13
N ILE A 78 -14.37 14.82 -0.46
CA ILE A 78 -13.98 13.68 -1.31
C ILE A 78 -14.80 13.66 -2.60
N ASP A 79 -14.11 13.65 -3.74
CA ASP A 79 -14.72 13.39 -5.03
C ASP A 79 -14.87 11.87 -5.20
N LEU A 80 -16.08 11.38 -4.94
CA LEU A 80 -16.43 9.97 -5.11
C LEU A 80 -16.71 9.68 -6.57
N HIS A 81 -15.97 8.73 -7.14
CA HIS A 81 -16.29 8.17 -8.45
C HIS A 81 -17.36 7.09 -8.32
N TYR A 82 -18.36 7.14 -9.20
CA TYR A 82 -19.38 6.11 -9.29
C TYR A 82 -19.83 5.88 -10.73
N VAL A 83 -20.44 4.73 -10.96
CA VAL A 83 -21.12 4.36 -12.21
C VAL A 83 -22.55 3.96 -11.85
N GLU A 84 -23.49 4.29 -12.72
CA GLU A 84 -24.90 3.93 -12.53
C GLU A 84 -25.55 3.42 -13.81
N ALA A 85 -26.55 2.55 -13.65
CA ALA A 85 -27.43 2.11 -14.72
C ALA A 85 -28.83 1.81 -14.19
N GLY A 86 -29.80 1.71 -15.11
CA GLY A 86 -31.20 1.46 -14.77
C GLY A 86 -31.98 2.74 -14.49
N SER A 87 -33.30 2.61 -14.36
CA SER A 87 -34.21 3.75 -14.19
C SER A 87 -34.22 4.27 -12.75
N THR A 88 -34.15 5.59 -12.59
CA THR A 88 -34.34 6.29 -11.30
C THR A 88 -35.75 6.15 -10.74
N GLU A 89 -36.73 5.75 -11.56
CA GLU A 89 -38.12 5.51 -11.14
C GLU A 89 -38.34 4.12 -10.53
N ALA A 90 -37.30 3.27 -10.53
CA ALA A 90 -37.40 1.94 -9.95
C ALA A 90 -37.61 2.03 -8.41
N PRO A 91 -38.49 1.20 -7.84
CA PRO A 91 -38.93 1.35 -6.45
C PRO A 91 -37.85 1.03 -5.40
N LEU A 92 -36.80 0.30 -5.76
CA LEU A 92 -35.72 -0.06 -4.83
C LEU A 92 -34.35 -0.01 -5.54
N PRO A 93 -33.56 1.06 -5.31
CA PRO A 93 -32.18 1.13 -5.78
C PRO A 93 -31.28 0.06 -5.19
N ILE A 94 -30.22 -0.29 -5.92
CA ILE A 94 -29.20 -1.27 -5.53
C ILE A 94 -27.86 -0.55 -5.45
N VAL A 95 -27.17 -0.68 -4.32
CA VAL A 95 -25.83 -0.10 -4.09
C VAL A 95 -24.81 -1.23 -3.97
N LEU A 96 -23.80 -1.20 -4.84
CA LEU A 96 -22.77 -2.23 -4.96
C LEU A 96 -21.46 -1.77 -4.29
N LEU A 97 -21.04 -2.49 -3.25
CA LEU A 97 -19.84 -2.22 -2.46
C LEU A 97 -18.73 -3.21 -2.83
N HIS A 98 -17.66 -2.73 -3.45
CA HIS A 98 -16.47 -3.53 -3.70
C HIS A 98 -15.61 -3.68 -2.43
N GLY A 99 -14.73 -4.68 -2.42
CA GLY A 99 -13.79 -4.92 -1.32
C GLY A 99 -12.40 -4.33 -1.53
N PHE A 100 -11.48 -4.66 -0.61
CA PHE A 100 -10.08 -4.24 -0.65
C PHE A 100 -9.37 -4.58 -1.97
N GLY A 101 -8.70 -3.58 -2.55
CA GLY A 101 -7.94 -3.72 -3.81
C GLY A 101 -8.81 -3.81 -5.06
N ALA A 102 -10.12 -3.62 -4.94
CA ALA A 102 -11.07 -3.63 -6.05
C ALA A 102 -11.54 -2.20 -6.41
N SER A 103 -12.50 -2.11 -7.34
CA SER A 103 -13.15 -0.87 -7.77
C SER A 103 -14.52 -1.19 -8.37
N THR A 104 -15.24 -0.17 -8.85
CA THR A 104 -16.41 -0.27 -9.75
C THR A 104 -16.21 -1.27 -10.89
N PHE A 105 -14.98 -1.48 -11.36
CA PHE A 105 -14.64 -2.46 -12.38
C PHE A 105 -15.03 -3.90 -12.00
N SER A 106 -15.03 -4.25 -10.71
CA SER A 106 -15.44 -5.57 -10.22
C SER A 106 -16.91 -5.86 -10.49
N TRP A 107 -17.73 -4.81 -10.63
CA TRP A 107 -19.17 -4.91 -10.87
C TRP A 107 -19.58 -4.72 -12.32
N ARG A 108 -18.64 -4.52 -13.25
CA ARG A 108 -18.92 -4.19 -14.67
C ARG A 108 -19.84 -5.18 -15.38
N GLN A 109 -19.87 -6.45 -14.96
CA GLN A 109 -20.74 -7.47 -15.55
C GLN A 109 -22.10 -7.56 -14.85
N GLN A 110 -22.17 -7.23 -13.57
CA GLN A 110 -23.37 -7.31 -12.73
C GLN A 110 -24.22 -6.06 -12.85
N LEU A 111 -23.58 -4.88 -12.95
CA LEU A 111 -24.24 -3.59 -13.05
C LEU A 111 -25.31 -3.56 -14.17
N PRO A 112 -25.03 -3.97 -15.43
CA PRO A 112 -26.08 -3.99 -16.46
C PRO A 112 -27.16 -5.05 -16.20
N LEU A 113 -26.84 -6.18 -15.57
CA LEU A 113 -27.83 -7.23 -15.27
C LEU A 113 -28.80 -6.82 -14.15
N LEU A 114 -28.32 -6.01 -13.20
CA LEU A 114 -29.11 -5.50 -12.09
C LEU A 114 -29.89 -4.24 -12.48
N ALA A 115 -29.42 -3.49 -13.49
CA ALA A 115 -30.11 -2.34 -14.05
C ALA A 115 -31.54 -2.65 -14.54
N ASP A 116 -31.77 -3.88 -15.02
CA ASP A 116 -33.11 -4.38 -15.41
C ASP A 116 -34.07 -4.53 -14.22
N ARG A 117 -33.54 -4.56 -12.99
CA ARG A 117 -34.32 -4.74 -11.75
C ARG A 117 -34.48 -3.44 -10.96
N GLY A 118 -33.58 -2.49 -11.15
CA GLY A 118 -33.69 -1.14 -10.61
C GLY A 118 -32.44 -0.31 -10.81
N ARG A 119 -32.51 0.97 -10.41
CA ARG A 119 -31.35 1.86 -10.37
C ARG A 119 -30.21 1.19 -9.61
N THR A 120 -29.13 0.86 -10.30
CA THR A 120 -27.97 0.18 -9.73
C THR A 120 -26.78 1.12 -9.76
N VAL A 121 -26.18 1.34 -8.61
CA VAL A 121 -25.04 2.24 -8.41
C VAL A 121 -23.88 1.43 -7.86
N ALA A 122 -22.70 1.54 -8.48
CA ALA A 122 -21.44 1.09 -7.90
C ALA A 122 -20.53 2.30 -7.75
N PHE A 123 -19.85 2.43 -6.61
CA PHE A 123 -18.90 3.51 -6.40
C PHE A 123 -17.54 3.00 -5.94
N ASP A 124 -16.51 3.79 -6.23
CA ASP A 124 -15.17 3.54 -5.73
C ASP A 124 -15.08 4.10 -4.31
N ARG A 125 -14.86 3.22 -3.34
CA ARG A 125 -14.64 3.61 -1.95
C ARG A 125 -13.34 4.41 -1.80
N PRO A 126 -13.20 5.23 -0.75
CA PRO A 126 -11.94 5.90 -0.42
C PRO A 126 -10.72 5.03 -0.59
N ALA A 127 -9.66 5.60 -1.16
CA ALA A 127 -8.40 4.95 -1.54
C ALA A 127 -8.44 4.13 -2.85
N PHE A 128 -9.62 3.84 -3.41
CA PHE A 128 -9.76 2.94 -4.55
C PHE A 128 -10.20 3.66 -5.83
N GLY A 129 -9.93 3.00 -6.97
CA GLY A 129 -10.32 3.44 -8.30
C GLY A 129 -10.04 4.91 -8.60
N LEU A 130 -11.06 5.65 -9.05
CA LEU A 130 -10.93 7.06 -9.44
C LEU A 130 -11.36 8.04 -8.34
N THR A 131 -11.81 7.55 -7.19
CA THR A 131 -12.12 8.38 -6.02
C THR A 131 -10.87 9.10 -5.50
N SER A 132 -11.06 10.34 -5.02
CA SER A 132 -9.97 11.15 -4.49
C SER A 132 -9.25 10.47 -3.32
N ARG A 133 -7.98 10.85 -3.11
CA ARG A 133 -7.11 10.27 -2.07
C ARG A 133 -6.52 11.38 -1.21
N PRO A 134 -7.34 12.01 -0.35
CA PRO A 134 -6.88 13.10 0.50
C PRO A 134 -5.76 12.61 1.44
N MET A 135 -4.66 13.34 1.48
CA MET A 135 -3.58 13.09 2.43
C MET A 135 -3.95 13.67 3.80
N PRO A 136 -3.23 13.31 4.89
CA PRO A 136 -3.50 13.88 6.21
C PRO A 136 -3.44 15.42 6.28
N SER A 137 -2.78 16.08 5.32
CA SER A 137 -2.78 17.55 5.19
C SER A 137 -4.07 18.12 4.62
N ASP A 138 -4.84 17.31 3.91
CA ASP A 138 -5.99 17.74 3.10
C ASP A 138 -7.32 17.48 3.82
N TRP A 139 -7.27 16.89 5.02
CA TRP A 139 -8.45 16.42 5.75
C TRP A 139 -8.45 16.85 7.21
N THR A 140 -9.59 17.34 7.67
CA THR A 140 -9.82 17.68 9.08
C THR A 140 -10.79 16.69 9.70
N GLY A 141 -10.33 15.80 10.57
CA GLY A 141 -11.18 14.87 11.30
C GLY A 141 -10.68 13.43 11.32
N GLU A 142 -11.61 12.47 11.43
CA GLU A 142 -11.29 11.06 11.33
C GLU A 142 -10.86 10.69 9.91
N THR A 143 -9.90 9.78 9.79
CA THR A 143 -9.38 9.35 8.49
C THR A 143 -10.50 8.78 7.61
N PRO A 144 -10.60 9.20 6.33
CA PRO A 144 -11.63 8.69 5.41
C PRO A 144 -11.43 7.21 5.05
N TYR A 145 -10.34 6.61 5.51
CA TYR A 145 -9.98 5.21 5.29
C TYR A 145 -10.40 4.29 6.45
N SER A 146 -11.07 4.82 7.47
CA SER A 146 -11.61 4.01 8.56
C SER A 146 -12.84 3.21 8.09
N LEU A 147 -13.16 2.12 8.78
CA LEU A 147 -14.38 1.34 8.49
C LEU A 147 -15.64 2.20 8.66
N GLN A 148 -15.68 3.04 9.69
CA GLN A 148 -16.80 3.93 9.96
C GLN A 148 -16.97 4.95 8.84
N SER A 149 -15.90 5.62 8.43
CA SER A 149 -15.93 6.61 7.35
C SER A 149 -16.34 6.00 6.01
N ASN A 150 -16.02 4.73 5.76
CA ASN A 150 -16.52 4.02 4.58
C ASN A 150 -18.04 3.82 4.60
N ALA A 151 -18.61 3.52 5.77
CA ALA A 151 -20.06 3.43 5.95
C ALA A 151 -20.71 4.81 5.80
N ASP A 152 -20.14 5.84 6.44
CA ASP A 152 -20.65 7.21 6.39
C ASP A 152 -20.64 7.75 4.95
N GLN A 153 -19.59 7.51 4.18
CA GLN A 153 -19.53 7.88 2.77
C GLN A 153 -20.51 7.09 1.89
N THR A 154 -20.84 5.85 2.26
CA THR A 154 -21.89 5.10 1.57
C THR A 154 -23.24 5.79 1.77
N VAL A 155 -23.53 6.20 3.01
CA VAL A 155 -24.77 6.92 3.35
C VAL A 155 -24.81 8.28 2.68
N ALA A 156 -23.73 9.06 2.76
CA ALA A 156 -23.69 10.39 2.17
C ALA A 156 -23.75 10.34 0.63
N LEU A 157 -23.17 9.32 -0.02
CA LEU A 157 -23.41 9.08 -1.44
C LEU A 157 -24.89 8.81 -1.73
N MET A 158 -25.55 7.99 -0.91
CA MET A 158 -26.98 7.71 -1.07
C MET A 158 -27.80 8.99 -0.93
N ASP A 159 -27.48 9.84 0.05
CA ASP A 159 -28.16 11.13 0.27
C ASP A 159 -28.00 12.05 -0.96
N GLU A 160 -26.78 12.22 -1.48
CA GLU A 160 -26.51 13.03 -2.67
C GLU A 160 -27.24 12.50 -3.93
N LEU A 161 -27.44 11.18 -4.02
CA LEU A 161 -28.16 10.56 -5.12
C LEU A 161 -29.68 10.50 -4.91
N GLY A 162 -30.19 11.00 -3.78
CA GLY A 162 -31.62 10.94 -3.41
C GLY A 162 -32.13 9.53 -3.17
N ILE A 163 -31.30 8.66 -2.58
CA ILE A 163 -31.60 7.25 -2.31
C ILE A 163 -31.90 7.07 -0.82
N ASP A 164 -33.18 7.14 -0.44
CA ASP A 164 -33.60 6.96 0.96
C ASP A 164 -33.44 5.51 1.46
N LYS A 165 -33.59 4.54 0.55
CA LYS A 165 -33.50 3.10 0.84
C LYS A 165 -32.84 2.38 -0.33
N ALA A 166 -31.97 1.44 -0.02
CA ALA A 166 -31.29 0.62 -1.01
C ALA A 166 -31.15 -0.83 -0.57
N LEU A 167 -31.04 -1.72 -1.55
CA LEU A 167 -30.46 -3.05 -1.36
C LEU A 167 -28.94 -2.94 -1.48
N LEU A 168 -28.22 -3.26 -0.41
CA LEU A 168 -26.76 -3.27 -0.39
C LEU A 168 -26.22 -4.65 -0.80
N VAL A 169 -25.34 -4.67 -1.79
CA VAL A 169 -24.59 -5.87 -2.19
C VAL A 169 -23.11 -5.61 -1.94
N GLY A 170 -22.54 -6.29 -0.94
CA GLY A 170 -21.12 -6.20 -0.62
C GLY A 170 -20.34 -7.45 -1.03
N HIS A 171 -19.11 -7.26 -1.50
CA HIS A 171 -18.16 -8.36 -1.68
C HIS A 171 -16.83 -8.05 -0.98
N SER A 172 -16.51 -8.84 0.04
CA SER A 172 -15.33 -8.66 0.90
C SER A 172 -15.40 -7.39 1.77
N ALA A 173 -14.26 -6.96 2.34
CA ALA A 173 -14.14 -5.88 3.33
C ALA A 173 -13.78 -4.53 2.70
#